data_AF-A0A6H0SK66-F1
#
_entry.id   AF-A0A6H0SK66-F1
#
_cell.length_a   1.000
_cell.length_b   1.000
_cell.length_c   1.000
_cell.angle_alpha   90.00
_cell.angle_beta   90.00
_cell.angle_gamma   90.00
#
_symmetry.space_group_name_H-M   'P 1'
#
loop_
_entity.id
_entity.type
_entity.pdbx_description
1 polymer ?
#
loop_
_entity_poly.entity_id
_entity_poly.type
_entity_poly.pdbx_seq_one_letter_code
_entity_poly.pdbx_strand_id
1 'polypeptide(L)'
;MPAPKTTPAQAKEVFRPVFLRGLTALAYALLSIFWIGADDKALAYSTAGFLVVTGVFMWQYVVVDSAPEKSRGAYAAGAGLMLLAGIATIFVTSVAWIGYIAAFAFLVTSLAELYVFAKLREAFPPFRNQLVTGAVGVILAIALCFSGGMDAHALFGLIGGGTIVLAVFELIAGFGHRHEMKAEAVTAADTPEQENN
;
A
#
# COMPACT_ATOMS: atom_id res chain seq x y z
N MET A 1 19.91 -16.33 -14.74
CA MET A 1 18.69 -17.14 -14.56
C MET A 1 17.47 -16.27 -14.86
N PRO A 2 16.42 -16.79 -15.52
CA PRO A 2 15.18 -16.06 -15.71
C PRO A 2 14.60 -15.68 -14.34
N ALA A 3 14.02 -14.49 -14.22
CA ALA A 3 13.41 -14.06 -12.96
C ALA A 3 12.26 -15.02 -12.57
N PRO A 4 12.19 -15.47 -11.31
CA PRO A 4 11.08 -16.27 -10.82
C PRO A 4 9.75 -15.58 -11.11
N LYS A 5 8.81 -16.29 -11.73
CA LYS A 5 7.47 -15.77 -12.03
C LYS A 5 6.56 -16.02 -10.83
N THR A 6 5.66 -15.09 -10.56
CA THR A 6 4.62 -15.25 -9.55
C THR A 6 3.77 -16.47 -9.88
N THR A 7 3.56 -17.37 -8.90
CA THR A 7 2.63 -18.48 -9.11
C THR A 7 1.19 -17.97 -9.00
N PRO A 8 0.22 -18.59 -9.69
CA PRO A 8 -1.18 -18.18 -9.60
C PRO A 8 -1.76 -18.23 -8.18
N ALA A 9 -1.35 -19.20 -7.37
CA ALA A 9 -1.71 -19.29 -5.95
C ALA A 9 -1.21 -18.07 -5.16
N GLN A 10 0.05 -17.68 -5.36
CA GLN A 10 0.61 -16.46 -4.76
C GLN A 10 -0.13 -15.21 -5.23
N ALA A 11 -0.44 -15.11 -6.53
CA ALA A 11 -1.20 -13.99 -7.10
C ALA A 11 -2.59 -13.86 -6.46
N LYS A 12 -3.29 -14.96 -6.21
CA LYS A 12 -4.60 -14.98 -5.54
C LYS A 12 -4.53 -14.49 -4.10
N GLU A 13 -3.49 -14.86 -3.36
CA GLU A 13 -3.31 -14.45 -1.97
C GLU A 13 -3.00 -12.96 -1.84
N VAL A 14 -2.18 -12.40 -2.75
CA VAL A 14 -1.82 -10.98 -2.69
C VAL A 14 -2.77 -10.05 -3.45
N PHE A 15 -3.62 -10.58 -4.35
CA PHE A 15 -4.52 -9.77 -5.16
C PHE A 15 -5.38 -8.82 -4.32
N ARG A 16 -6.07 -9.37 -3.30
CA ARG A 16 -6.99 -8.61 -2.46
C ARG A 16 -6.28 -7.47 -1.71
N PRO A 17 -5.18 -7.70 -0.96
CA PRO A 17 -4.53 -6.61 -0.24
C PRO A 17 -3.88 -5.57 -1.15
N VAL A 18 -3.27 -5.97 -2.28
CA VAL A 18 -2.74 -5.04 -3.28
C VAL A 18 -3.86 -4.14 -3.82
N PHE A 19 -4.95 -4.75 -4.28
CA PHE A 19 -6.02 -4.04 -4.95
C PHE A 19 -6.78 -3.11 -4.00
N LEU A 20 -7.06 -3.57 -2.77
CA LEU A 20 -7.78 -2.76 -1.78
C LEU A 20 -6.94 -1.58 -1.24
N ARG A 21 -5.61 -1.74 -1.10
CA ARG A 21 -4.72 -0.60 -0.83
C ARG A 21 -4.77 0.41 -1.98
N GLY A 22 -4.69 -0.07 -3.22
CA GLY A 22 -4.73 0.80 -4.40
C GLY A 22 -6.03 1.59 -4.49
N LEU A 23 -7.17 0.95 -4.20
CA LEU A 23 -8.48 1.62 -4.11
C LEU A 23 -8.57 2.62 -2.96
N THR A 24 -7.96 2.31 -1.81
CA THR A 24 -7.92 3.22 -0.65
C THR A 24 -7.12 4.48 -0.96
N ALA A 25 -5.94 4.30 -1.56
CA ALA A 25 -5.09 5.39 -2.02
C ALA A 25 -5.80 6.22 -3.11
N LEU A 26 -6.51 5.57 -4.04
CA LEU A 26 -7.30 6.25 -5.06
C LEU A 26 -8.42 7.08 -4.43
N ALA A 27 -9.17 6.52 -3.49
CA ALA A 27 -10.26 7.21 -2.81
C ALA A 27 -9.75 8.46 -2.08
N TYR A 28 -8.65 8.33 -1.34
CA TYR A 28 -8.03 9.46 -0.65
C TYR A 28 -7.52 10.53 -1.63
N ALA A 29 -6.85 10.12 -2.71
CA ALA A 29 -6.39 11.03 -3.74
C ALA A 29 -7.55 11.80 -4.39
N LEU A 30 -8.64 11.12 -4.76
CA LEU A 30 -9.82 11.77 -5.32
C LEU A 30 -10.46 12.74 -4.32
N LEU A 31 -10.57 12.35 -3.05
CA LEU A 31 -11.03 13.24 -1.98
C LEU A 31 -10.14 14.49 -1.90
N SER A 32 -8.81 14.34 -1.95
CA SER A 32 -7.90 15.48 -1.90
C SER A 32 -8.02 16.43 -3.10
N ILE A 33 -8.33 15.90 -4.28
CA ILE A 33 -8.42 16.67 -5.53
C ILE A 33 -9.75 17.43 -5.62
N PHE A 34 -10.86 16.77 -5.26
CA PHE A 34 -12.20 17.30 -5.47
C PHE A 34 -12.80 18.00 -4.24
N TRP A 35 -12.22 17.85 -3.05
CA TRP A 35 -12.72 18.51 -1.85
C TRP A 35 -12.20 19.94 -1.74
N ILE A 36 -12.96 20.85 -2.34
CA ILE A 36 -12.70 22.29 -2.27
C ILE A 36 -13.06 22.80 -0.87
N GLY A 37 -12.15 23.54 -0.23
CA GLY A 37 -12.38 24.11 1.10
C GLY A 37 -12.24 23.13 2.26
N ALA A 38 -11.38 22.10 2.13
CA ALA A 38 -11.05 21.21 3.22
C ALA A 38 -10.47 22.00 4.42
N ASP A 39 -11.13 21.87 5.57
CA ASP A 39 -10.66 22.45 6.84
C ASP A 39 -9.74 21.47 7.59
N ASP A 40 -9.17 21.92 8.71
CA ASP A 40 -8.24 21.13 9.52
C ASP A 40 -8.87 19.80 9.98
N LYS A 41 -10.17 19.78 10.25
CA LYS A 41 -10.91 18.58 10.67
C LYS A 41 -11.08 17.60 9.52
N ALA A 42 -11.45 18.09 8.33
CA ALA A 42 -11.57 17.27 7.14
C ALA A 42 -10.24 16.60 6.81
N LEU A 43 -9.13 17.35 6.87
CA LEU A 43 -7.78 16.80 6.73
C LEU A 43 -7.48 15.74 7.79
N ALA A 44 -7.72 16.04 9.08
CA ALA A 44 -7.42 15.12 10.17
C ALA A 44 -8.18 13.78 10.02
N TYR A 45 -9.49 13.84 9.84
CA TYR A 45 -10.32 12.64 9.75
C TYR A 45 -10.10 11.85 8.45
N SER A 46 -9.92 12.54 7.32
CA SER A 46 -9.65 11.85 6.06
C SER A 46 -8.28 11.15 6.09
N THR A 47 -7.24 11.82 6.61
CA THR A 47 -5.90 11.27 6.74
C THR A 47 -5.88 10.11 7.74
N ALA A 48 -6.54 10.28 8.90
CA ALA A 48 -6.69 9.23 9.89
C ALA A 48 -7.35 7.98 9.29
N GLY A 49 -8.49 8.16 8.62
CA GLY A 49 -9.20 7.06 7.96
C GLY A 49 -8.34 6.36 6.91
N PHE A 50 -7.65 7.13 6.07
CA PHE A 50 -6.74 6.59 5.07
C PHE A 50 -5.59 5.77 5.68
N LEU A 51 -4.93 6.28 6.72
CA LEU A 51 -3.82 5.59 7.40
C LEU A 51 -4.31 4.30 8.07
N VAL A 52 -5.46 4.33 8.76
CA VAL A 52 -6.05 3.15 9.39
C VAL A 52 -6.40 2.08 8.35
N VAL A 53 -7.12 2.44 7.29
CA VAL A 53 -7.55 1.50 6.26
C VAL A 53 -6.34 0.92 5.52
N THR A 54 -5.34 1.75 5.22
CA THR A 54 -4.07 1.29 4.65
C THR A 54 -3.39 0.29 5.58
N GLY A 55 -3.27 0.60 6.87
CA GLY A 55 -2.71 -0.31 7.87
C GLY A 55 -3.44 -1.65 7.95
N VAL A 56 -4.77 -1.66 7.90
CA VAL A 56 -5.58 -2.89 7.87
C VAL A 56 -5.27 -3.75 6.64
N PHE A 57 -5.19 -3.16 5.45
CA PHE A 57 -4.84 -3.91 4.24
C PHE A 57 -3.38 -4.32 4.18
N MET A 58 -2.48 -3.58 4.84
CA MET A 58 -1.10 -4.03 5.04
C MET A 58 -1.00 -5.24 5.94
N TRP A 59 -1.82 -5.30 6.99
CA TRP A 59 -1.85 -6.45 7.90
C TRP A 59 -2.19 -7.75 7.20
N GLN A 60 -2.97 -7.70 6.12
CA GLN A 60 -3.30 -8.89 5.32
C GLN A 60 -2.06 -9.57 4.72
N TYR A 61 -0.95 -8.84 4.48
CA TYR A 61 0.32 -9.47 4.06
C TYR A 61 1.01 -10.28 5.16
N VAL A 62 0.76 -9.94 6.43
CA VAL A 62 1.33 -10.65 7.59
C VAL A 62 0.79 -12.08 7.68
N VAL A 63 -0.46 -12.27 7.27
CA VAL A 63 -1.18 -13.55 7.35
C VAL A 63 -1.11 -14.36 6.04
N VAL A 64 -0.35 -13.91 5.04
CA VAL A 64 -0.13 -14.68 3.82
C VAL A 64 0.83 -15.85 4.13
N ASP A 65 0.37 -17.08 3.89
CA ASP A 65 1.13 -18.29 4.19
C ASP A 65 2.25 -18.54 3.18
N SER A 66 2.05 -18.14 1.92
CA SER A 66 3.10 -18.26 0.90
C SER A 66 4.22 -17.22 1.04
N ALA A 67 4.04 -16.21 1.89
CA ALA A 67 5.03 -15.16 2.12
C ALA A 67 6.11 -15.61 3.13
N PRO A 68 7.39 -15.25 2.93
CA PRO A 68 8.47 -15.60 3.85
C PRO A 68 8.20 -15.07 5.26
N GLU A 69 8.40 -15.92 6.29
CA GLU A 69 8.17 -15.55 7.70
C GLU A 69 8.94 -14.29 8.12
N LYS A 70 10.16 -14.11 7.58
CA LYS A 70 11.00 -12.91 7.81
C LYS A 70 10.36 -11.60 7.36
N SER A 71 9.37 -11.64 6.46
CA SER A 71 8.63 -10.45 6.02
C SER A 71 7.52 -10.04 7.00
N ARG A 72 7.01 -10.97 7.80
CA ARG A 72 5.85 -10.75 8.69
C ARG A 72 6.11 -9.66 9.72
N GLY A 73 7.30 -9.64 10.32
CA GLY A 73 7.67 -8.61 11.29
C GLY A 73 7.72 -7.21 10.68
N ALA A 74 8.28 -7.07 9.48
CA ALA A 74 8.36 -5.80 8.76
C ALA A 74 6.96 -5.28 8.39
N TYR A 75 6.09 -6.16 7.88
CA TYR A 75 4.71 -5.80 7.56
C TYR A 75 3.86 -5.50 8.79
N ALA A 76 4.02 -6.26 9.87
CA ALA A 76 3.32 -6.01 11.13
C ALA A 76 3.72 -4.66 11.73
N ALA A 77 5.01 -4.31 11.68
CA ALA A 77 5.51 -3.02 12.12
C ALA A 77 4.95 -1.86 11.27
N GLY A 78 4.99 -1.96 9.94
CA GLY A 78 4.44 -0.95 9.04
C GLY A 78 2.92 -0.80 9.19
N ALA A 79 2.19 -1.91 9.21
CA ALA A 79 0.74 -1.93 9.41
C ALA A 79 0.32 -1.35 10.77
N GLY A 80 0.99 -1.79 11.84
CA GLY A 80 0.76 -1.30 13.19
C GLY A 80 1.05 0.19 13.31
N LEU A 81 2.14 0.68 12.69
CA LEU A 81 2.46 2.10 12.72
C LEU A 81 1.47 2.94 11.92
N MET A 82 1.05 2.50 10.73
CA MET A 82 0.00 3.17 9.96
C MET A 82 -1.29 3.29 10.78
N LEU A 83 -1.68 2.23 11.47
CA LEU A 83 -2.88 2.21 12.31
C LEU A 83 -2.74 3.15 13.52
N LEU A 84 -1.61 3.10 14.24
CA LEU A 84 -1.33 3.99 15.36
C LEU A 84 -1.24 5.46 14.94
N ALA A 85 -0.62 5.74 13.79
CA ALA A 85 -0.54 7.08 13.23
C ALA A 85 -1.94 7.60 12.90
N GLY A 86 -2.78 6.79 12.27
CA GLY A 86 -4.17 7.18 11.99
C GLY A 86 -4.97 7.48 13.26
N ILE A 87 -4.81 6.68 14.33
CA ILE A 87 -5.42 6.96 15.64
C ILE A 87 -4.86 8.27 16.22
N ALA A 88 -3.54 8.46 16.20
CA ALA A 88 -2.90 9.66 16.73
C ALA A 88 -3.36 10.94 16.03
N THR A 89 -3.53 10.90 14.70
CA THR A 89 -4.00 12.02 13.88
C THR A 89 -5.36 12.55 14.34
N ILE A 90 -6.25 11.70 14.87
CA ILE A 90 -7.58 12.12 15.35
C ILE A 90 -7.48 13.10 16.53
N PHE A 91 -6.45 12.96 17.37
CA PHE A 91 -6.27 13.78 18.57
C PHE A 91 -5.44 15.04 18.33
N VAL A 92 -4.95 15.24 17.11
CA VAL A 92 -4.08 16.36 16.75
C VAL A 92 -4.90 17.47 16.12
N THR A 93 -4.74 18.69 16.64
CA THR A 93 -5.44 19.88 16.13
C THR A 93 -4.58 20.76 15.22
N SER A 94 -3.31 20.42 15.04
CA SER A 94 -2.35 21.20 14.25
C SER A 94 -2.05 20.51 12.93
N VAL A 95 -2.25 21.23 11.82
CA VAL A 95 -1.95 20.78 10.45
C VAL A 95 -0.52 20.28 10.32
N ALA A 96 0.45 21.00 10.89
CA ALA A 96 1.86 20.61 10.84
C ALA A 96 2.11 19.24 11.49
N TRP A 97 1.52 19.00 12.67
CA TRP A 97 1.67 17.72 13.37
C TRP A 97 0.98 16.56 12.63
N ILE A 98 -0.14 16.80 11.95
CA ILE A 98 -0.75 15.80 11.06
C ILE A 98 0.26 15.38 9.97
N GLY A 99 0.93 16.37 9.37
CA GLY A 99 1.97 16.13 8.36
C GLY A 99 3.14 15.30 8.90
N TYR A 100 3.66 15.62 10.09
CA TYR A 100 4.76 14.88 10.69
C TYR A 100 4.39 13.45 11.11
N ILE A 101 3.18 13.24 11.63
CA ILE A 101 2.68 11.90 11.94
C ILE A 101 2.57 11.06 10.67
N ALA A 102 1.98 11.62 9.61
CA ALA A 102 1.90 10.96 8.31
C ALA A 102 3.31 10.69 7.74
N ALA A 103 4.23 11.65 7.82
CA ALA A 103 5.62 11.50 7.36
C ALA A 103 6.29 10.31 8.04
N PHE A 104 6.19 10.21 9.37
CA PHE A 104 6.77 9.12 10.13
C PHE A 104 6.16 7.76 9.77
N ALA A 105 4.83 7.71 9.65
CA ALA A 105 4.12 6.49 9.27
C ALA A 105 4.53 6.01 7.87
N PHE A 106 4.54 6.90 6.88
CA PHE A 106 4.99 6.61 5.53
C PHE A 106 6.45 6.19 5.51
N LEU A 107 7.34 6.87 6.23
CA LEU A 107 8.77 6.56 6.23
C LEU A 107 9.04 5.14 6.68
N VAL A 108 8.59 4.76 7.87
CA VAL A 108 8.87 3.42 8.44
C VAL A 108 8.23 2.33 7.59
N THR A 109 6.98 2.54 7.17
CA THR A 109 6.25 1.59 6.33
C THR A 109 6.95 1.37 4.99
N SER A 110 7.42 2.46 4.37
CA SER A 110 8.10 2.40 3.08
C SER A 110 9.49 1.79 3.19
N LEU A 111 10.22 2.04 4.28
CA LEU A 111 11.48 1.38 4.57
C LEU A 111 11.29 -0.14 4.77
N ALA A 112 10.20 -0.55 5.42
CA ALA A 112 9.84 -1.96 5.53
C ALA A 112 9.59 -2.60 4.15
N GLU A 113 8.86 -1.92 3.27
CA GLU A 113 8.63 -2.37 1.89
C GLU A 113 9.93 -2.44 1.06
N LEU A 114 10.81 -1.45 1.18
CA LEU A 114 12.12 -1.46 0.53
C LEU A 114 13.02 -2.57 1.06
N TYR A 115 12.97 -2.87 2.36
CA TYR A 115 13.68 -4.00 2.96
C TYR A 115 13.21 -5.33 2.38
N VAL A 116 11.89 -5.55 2.33
CA VAL A 116 11.28 -6.77 1.80
C VAL A 116 11.62 -6.93 0.31
N PHE A 117 11.54 -5.84 -0.46
CA PHE A 117 12.00 -5.82 -1.85
C PHE A 117 13.48 -6.22 -1.95
N ALA A 118 14.37 -5.59 -1.19
CA ALA A 118 15.81 -5.80 -1.32
C ALA A 118 16.26 -7.20 -0.89
N LYS A 119 15.60 -7.80 0.11
CA LYS A 119 16.05 -9.06 0.73
C LYS A 119 15.23 -10.29 0.39
N LEU A 120 13.95 -10.15 0.05
CA LEU A 120 13.01 -11.28 -0.02
C LEU A 120 12.35 -11.46 -1.40
N ARG A 121 12.56 -10.54 -2.35
CA ARG A 121 11.96 -10.60 -3.70
C ARG A 121 12.28 -11.86 -4.52
N GLU A 122 13.40 -12.53 -4.23
CA GLU A 122 13.78 -13.76 -4.93
C GLU A 122 13.02 -14.97 -4.40
N ALA A 123 12.72 -14.97 -3.09
CA ALA A 123 11.91 -16.01 -2.45
C ALA A 123 10.41 -15.82 -2.71
N PHE A 124 9.97 -14.57 -2.89
CA PHE A 124 8.57 -14.23 -3.12
C PHE A 124 8.42 -13.17 -4.22
N PRO A 125 8.16 -13.58 -5.48
CA PRO A 125 8.14 -12.70 -6.64
C PRO A 125 7.21 -11.48 -6.53
N PRO A 126 6.03 -11.55 -5.88
CA PRO A 126 5.16 -10.39 -5.72
C PRO A 126 5.81 -9.18 -5.02
N PHE A 127 6.86 -9.39 -4.21
CA PHE A 127 7.58 -8.32 -3.53
C PHE A 127 8.33 -7.38 -4.47
N ARG A 128 8.44 -7.71 -5.76
CA ARG A 128 9.01 -6.79 -6.76
C ARG A 128 8.20 -5.50 -6.91
N ASN A 129 6.89 -5.55 -6.69
CA ASN A 129 6.00 -4.39 -6.78
C ASN A 129 6.25 -3.38 -5.65
N GLN A 130 6.86 -3.82 -4.54
CA GLN A 130 7.10 -3.00 -3.35
C GLN A 130 8.25 -2.00 -3.52
N LEU A 131 9.07 -2.15 -4.56
CA LEU A 131 10.06 -1.13 -4.90
C LEU A 131 9.39 0.22 -5.15
N VAL A 132 8.29 0.22 -5.92
CA VAL A 132 7.63 1.47 -6.30
C VAL A 132 6.88 2.06 -5.12
N THR A 133 6.10 1.24 -4.39
CA THR A 133 5.36 1.73 -3.22
C THR A 133 6.31 2.24 -2.13
N GLY A 134 7.40 1.52 -1.88
CA GLY A 134 8.45 1.93 -0.95
C GLY A 134 9.18 3.21 -1.39
N ALA A 135 9.55 3.34 -2.67
CA ALA A 135 10.21 4.55 -3.15
C ALA A 135 9.29 5.78 -3.08
N VAL A 136 8.05 5.64 -3.56
CA VAL A 136 7.05 6.72 -3.56
C VAL A 136 6.71 7.14 -2.13
N GLY A 137 6.54 6.18 -1.22
CA GLY A 137 6.23 6.48 0.17
C GLY A 137 7.40 7.13 0.93
N VAL A 138 8.66 6.78 0.63
CA VAL A 138 9.83 7.51 1.17
C VAL A 138 9.87 8.94 0.63
N ILE A 139 9.66 9.15 -0.68
CA ILE A 139 9.62 10.49 -1.28
C ILE A 139 8.52 11.33 -0.64
N LEU A 140 7.33 10.75 -0.47
CA LEU A 140 6.21 11.41 0.19
C LEU A 140 6.55 11.77 1.64
N ALA A 141 7.15 10.85 2.40
CA ALA A 141 7.56 11.11 3.77
C ALA A 141 8.55 12.28 3.86
N ILE A 142 9.55 12.32 2.96
CA ILE A 142 10.51 13.43 2.89
C ILE A 142 9.79 14.74 2.56
N ALA A 143 8.87 14.74 1.59
CA ALA A 143 8.10 15.93 1.24
C ALA A 143 7.25 16.44 2.42
N LEU A 144 6.65 15.53 3.19
CA LEU A 144 5.86 15.86 4.38
C LEU A 144 6.69 16.46 5.52
N CYS A 145 8.00 16.22 5.60
CA CYS A 145 8.86 16.90 6.57
C CYS A 145 8.90 18.43 6.36
N PHE A 146 8.55 18.92 5.17
CA PHE A 146 8.49 20.35 4.85
C PHE A 146 7.10 20.97 5.08
N SER A 147 6.18 20.27 5.74
CA SER A 147 4.79 20.72 5.92
C SER A 147 4.57 21.82 6.96
N GLY A 148 5.62 22.28 7.66
CA GLY A 148 5.52 23.13 8.86
C GLY A 148 4.82 24.49 8.67
N GLY A 149 4.61 24.94 7.44
CA GLY A 149 3.90 26.18 7.11
C GLY A 149 2.74 26.00 6.12
N MET A 150 2.34 24.76 5.85
CA MET A 150 1.26 24.47 4.91
C MET A 150 -0.09 24.64 5.61
N ASP A 151 -1.08 25.16 4.88
CA ASP A 151 -2.47 25.09 5.29
C ASP A 151 -3.05 23.68 5.08
N ALA A 152 -4.26 23.45 5.59
CA ALA A 152 -4.90 22.14 5.48
C ALA A 152 -5.08 21.70 4.02
N HIS A 153 -5.43 22.62 3.13
CA HIS A 153 -5.66 22.31 1.72
C HIS A 153 -4.37 21.89 1.00
N ALA A 154 -3.27 22.62 1.22
CA ALA A 154 -1.98 22.30 0.63
C ALA A 154 -1.45 20.95 1.16
N LEU A 155 -1.57 20.69 2.47
CA LEU A 155 -1.14 19.41 3.05
C LEU A 155 -2.02 18.25 2.54
N PHE A 156 -3.33 18.47 2.43
CA PHE A 156 -4.25 17.49 1.89
C PHE A 156 -3.91 17.13 0.44
N GLY A 157 -3.61 18.15 -0.38
CA GLY A 157 -3.14 17.99 -1.76
C GLY A 157 -1.78 17.29 -1.86
N LEU A 158 -0.84 17.53 -0.94
CA LEU A 158 0.47 16.87 -0.94
C LEU A 158 0.35 15.36 -0.65
N ILE A 159 -0.39 14.98 0.39
CA ILE A 159 -0.65 13.56 0.70
C ILE A 159 -1.45 12.93 -0.46
N GLY A 160 -2.43 13.66 -0.99
CA GLY A 160 -3.21 13.28 -2.16
C GLY A 160 -2.38 12.99 -3.41
N GLY A 161 -1.44 13.88 -3.72
CA GLY A 161 -0.53 13.75 -4.86
C GLY A 161 0.44 12.57 -4.71
N GLY A 162 0.86 12.22 -3.50
CA GLY A 162 1.64 10.99 -3.29
C GLY A 162 0.78 9.73 -3.41
N THR A 163 -0.44 9.76 -2.86
CA THR A 163 -1.35 8.61 -2.86
C THR A 163 -1.91 8.28 -4.24
N ILE A 164 -2.09 9.25 -5.15
CA ILE A 164 -2.49 8.92 -6.54
C ILE A 164 -1.43 8.09 -7.25
N VAL A 165 -0.14 8.35 -7.01
CA VAL A 165 0.96 7.56 -7.58
C VAL A 165 0.92 6.14 -7.02
N LEU A 166 0.77 5.98 -5.70
CA LEU A 166 0.60 4.67 -5.06
C LEU A 166 -0.60 3.92 -5.66
N ALA A 167 -1.74 4.58 -5.80
CA ALA A 167 -2.96 4.02 -6.35
C ALA A 167 -2.76 3.47 -7.77
N VAL A 168 -2.13 4.24 -8.66
CA VAL A 168 -1.88 3.81 -10.04
C VAL A 168 -1.04 2.53 -10.07
N PHE A 169 0.07 2.49 -9.34
CA PHE A 169 0.96 1.32 -9.36
C PHE A 169 0.37 0.10 -8.67
N GLU A 170 -0.33 0.28 -7.54
CA GLU A 170 -1.00 -0.82 -6.84
C GLU A 170 -2.17 -1.37 -7.65
N LEU A 171 -2.95 -0.53 -8.33
CA LEU A 171 -4.05 -1.00 -9.19
C LEU A 171 -3.52 -1.73 -10.43
N ILE A 172 -2.45 -1.24 -11.06
CA ILE A 172 -1.78 -1.95 -12.15
C ILE A 172 -1.29 -3.33 -11.68
N ALA A 173 -0.63 -3.39 -10.52
CA ALA A 173 -0.19 -4.65 -9.93
C ALA A 173 -1.36 -5.59 -9.61
N GLY A 174 -2.45 -5.06 -9.03
CA GLY A 174 -3.66 -5.82 -8.72
C GLY A 174 -4.33 -6.39 -9.96
N PHE A 175 -4.47 -5.61 -11.03
CA PHE A 175 -4.98 -6.10 -12.31
C PHE A 175 -4.04 -7.13 -12.96
N GLY A 176 -2.72 -6.96 -12.81
CA GLY A 176 -1.72 -7.94 -13.21
C GLY A 176 -1.93 -9.30 -12.53
N HIS A 177 -2.10 -9.31 -11.21
CA HIS A 177 -2.40 -10.53 -10.45
C HIS A 177 -3.73 -11.17 -10.87
N ARG A 178 -4.77 -10.36 -11.14
CA ARG A 178 -6.05 -10.87 -11.67
C ARG A 178 -5.88 -11.57 -13.03
N HIS A 179 -4.99 -11.07 -13.87
CA HIS A 179 -4.68 -11.70 -15.17
C HIS A 179 -3.92 -13.01 -14.98
N GLU A 180 -2.91 -13.04 -14.11
CA GLU A 180 -2.15 -14.26 -13.76
C GLU A 180 -3.06 -15.37 -13.22
N MET A 181 -4.04 -15.02 -12.37
CA MET A 181 -5.05 -15.96 -11.87
C MET A 181 -5.94 -16.54 -12.97
N LYS A 182 -6.30 -15.74 -13.98
CA LYS A 182 -7.17 -16.18 -15.08
C LYS A 182 -6.45 -17.10 -16.08
N ALA A 183 -5.15 -16.89 -16.31
CA ALA A 183 -4.35 -17.74 -17.20
C ALA A 183 -4.27 -19.20 -16.70
N GLU A 184 -4.28 -19.40 -15.38
CA GLU A 184 -4.35 -20.73 -14.75
C GLU A 184 -5.70 -21.41 -15.01
N ALA A 185 -6.82 -20.68 -14.88
CA ALA A 185 -8.16 -21.23 -15.10
C ALA A 185 -8.36 -21.75 -16.54
N VAL A 186 -7.72 -21.10 -17.52
CA VAL A 186 -7.72 -21.56 -18.91
C VAL A 186 -6.85 -22.80 -19.10
N THR A 187 -5.65 -22.83 -18.50
CA THR A 187 -4.72 -23.97 -18.60
C THR A 187 -5.27 -25.23 -17.90
N ALA A 188 -5.99 -25.06 -16.79
CA ALA A 188 -6.65 -26.15 -16.07
C ALA A 188 -7.88 -26.69 -16.83
N ALA A 189 -8.57 -25.86 -17.61
CA ALA A 189 -9.71 -26.27 -18.44
C ALA A 189 -9.28 -27.00 -19.73
N ASP A 190 -8.07 -26.69 -20.25
CA ASP A 190 -7.50 -27.31 -21.45
C ASP A 190 -6.73 -28.62 -21.19
N THR A 191 -6.65 -29.08 -19.92
CA THR A 191 -6.12 -30.42 -19.61
C THR A 191 -7.27 -31.42 -19.67
N PRO A 192 -7.39 -32.28 -20.71
CA PRO A 192 -8.44 -33.28 -20.74
C PRO A 192 -8.22 -34.24 -19.56
N GLU A 193 -9.30 -34.59 -18.85
CA GLU A 193 -9.29 -35.76 -17.97
C GLU A 193 -8.69 -36.92 -18.78
N GLN A 194 -7.50 -37.38 -18.38
CA GLN A 194 -7.01 -38.65 -18.86
C GLN A 194 -7.99 -39.70 -18.35
N GLU A 195 -8.93 -40.11 -19.22
CA GLU A 195 -9.71 -41.32 -19.09
C GLU A 195 -8.74 -42.45 -18.81
N ASN A 196 -8.72 -42.87 -17.54
CA ASN A 196 -7.94 -43.98 -17.06
C ASN A 196 -8.67 -45.25 -17.51
N ASN A 197 -8.27 -45.78 -18.67
CA ASN A 197 -8.67 -47.10 -19.18
C ASN A 197 -7.86 -48.21 -18.51
#